data_AF-A0A962D0H9-F1
#
_entry.id   AF-A0A962D0H9-F1
#
_cell.length_a   1.000
_cell.length_b   1.000
_cell.length_c   1.000
_cell.angle_alpha   90.00
_cell.angle_beta   90.00
_cell.angle_gamma   90.00
#
_symmetry.space_group_name_H-M   'P 1'
#
loop_
_entity.id
_entity.type
_entity.pdbx_description
1 polymer ?
#
loop_
_entity_poly.entity_id
_entity_poly.type
_entity_poly.pdbx_seq_one_letter_code
_entity_poly.pdbx_strand_id
1 'polypeptide(L)'
;MPLDRRELLTLAALGGAHLALGHAALAAAPPTRPLRILILGGTGFTGPHQVRYALSRGHHLTLFNRGRRPQDWPGEVVELTGDR
;
A
#
# COMPACT_ATOMS: atom_id res chain seq x y z
N MET A 1 -13.10 31.01 35.95
CA MET A 1 -13.57 29.68 36.38
C MET A 1 -12.39 28.72 36.27
N PRO A 2 -11.79 28.25 37.37
CA PRO A 2 -10.78 27.21 37.32
C PRO A 2 -11.44 25.90 36.87
N LEU A 3 -10.80 25.17 35.95
CA LEU A 3 -11.31 23.89 35.46
C LEU A 3 -11.10 22.80 36.52
N ASP A 4 -12.16 22.05 36.83
CA ASP A 4 -12.08 20.94 37.78
C ASP A 4 -11.49 19.68 37.13
N ARG A 5 -10.89 18.80 37.95
CA ARG A 5 -10.26 17.54 37.47
C ARG A 5 -11.20 16.70 36.61
N ARG A 6 -12.50 16.68 36.95
CA ARG A 6 -13.53 15.93 36.22
C ARG A 6 -13.86 16.56 34.87
N GLU A 7 -13.89 17.88 34.77
CA GLU A 7 -14.07 18.59 33.50
C GLU A 7 -12.88 18.34 32.58
N LEU A 8 -11.66 18.37 33.12
CA LEU A 8 -10.45 18.09 32.35
C LEU A 8 -10.47 16.67 31.77
N LEU A 9 -10.88 15.66 32.55
CA LEU A 9 -11.04 14.28 32.07
C LEU A 9 -12.13 14.16 31.01
N THR A 10 -13.24 14.86 31.18
CA THR A 10 -14.37 14.85 30.23
C THR A 10 -13.97 15.49 28.90
N LEU A 11 -13.23 16.61 28.95
CA LEU A 11 -12.74 17.33 27.77
C LEU A 11 -11.67 16.53 27.03
N ALA A 12 -10.78 15.85 27.75
CA ALA A 12 -9.78 14.95 27.17
C ALA A 12 -10.42 13.73 26.49
N ALA A 13 -11.46 13.14 27.09
CA ALA A 13 -12.18 12.00 26.51
C ALA A 13 -12.90 12.39 25.21
N LEU A 14 -13.57 13.55 25.18
CA LEU A 14 -14.23 14.07 23.98
C LEU A 14 -13.22 14.39 22.87
N GLY A 15 -12.14 15.11 23.19
CA GLY A 15 -11.07 15.42 22.22
C GLY A 15 -10.39 14.17 21.66
N GLY A 16 -10.11 13.18 22.51
CA GLY A 16 -9.52 11.90 22.12
C GLY A 16 -10.44 11.08 21.20
N ALA A 17 -11.74 11.04 21.50
CA ALA A 17 -12.71 10.33 20.67
C ALA A 17 -12.88 10.95 19.27
N HIS A 18 -12.93 12.29 19.17
CA HIS A 18 -13.02 12.96 17.88
C HIS A 18 -11.77 12.76 17.02
N LEU A 19 -10.58 12.79 17.63
CA LEU A 19 -9.33 12.50 16.93
C LEU A 19 -9.25 11.04 16.45
N ALA A 20 -9.68 10.09 17.29
CA ALA A 20 -9.69 8.66 16.93
C ALA A 20 -10.65 8.36 15.78
N LEU A 21 -11.86 8.93 15.81
CA LEU A 21 -12.87 8.78 14.75
C LEU A 21 -12.44 9.45 13.44
N GLY A 22 -11.82 10.64 13.51
CA GLY A 22 -11.25 11.30 12.34
C GLY A 22 -10.13 10.49 11.68
N HIS A 23 -9.22 9.94 12.48
CA HIS A 23 -8.14 9.07 11.96
C HIS A 23 -8.68 7.78 11.33
N ALA A 24 -9.72 7.16 11.92
CA ALA A 24 -10.33 5.96 11.36
C ALA A 24 -10.96 6.23 9.97
N ALA A 25 -11.58 7.40 9.78
CA ALA A 25 -12.18 7.80 8.51
C ALA A 25 -11.13 8.05 7.40
N LEU A 26 -9.97 8.63 7.74
CA LEU A 26 -8.85 8.81 6.81
C LEU A 26 -8.13 7.50 6.48
N ALA A 27 -8.10 6.54 7.41
CA ALA A 27 -7.50 5.22 7.19
C ALA A 27 -8.34 4.33 6.26
N ALA A 28 -9.65 4.59 6.15
CA ALA A 28 -10.56 3.90 5.24
C ALA A 28 -10.38 4.42 3.80
N ALA A 29 -9.22 4.15 3.19
CA ALA A 29 -9.05 4.36 1.76
C ALA A 29 -10.09 3.53 0.99
N PRO A 30 -10.76 4.10 -0.02
CA PRO A 30 -11.69 3.33 -0.85
C PRO A 30 -10.96 2.12 -1.48
N PRO A 31 -11.68 1.02 -1.76
CA PRO A 31 -11.06 -0.15 -2.37
C PRO A 31 -10.36 0.28 -3.66
N THR A 32 -9.03 0.11 -3.69
CA THR A 32 -8.21 0.46 -4.84
C THR A 32 -8.61 -0.47 -5.98
N ARG A 33 -9.21 0.09 -7.04
CA ARG A 33 -9.46 -0.67 -8.28
C ARG A 33 -8.12 -1.26 -8.78
N PRO A 34 -8.16 -2.43 -9.47
CA PRO A 34 -7.02 -2.95 -10.20
C PRO A 34 -6.38 -1.86 -11.07
N LEU A 35 -5.05 -1.85 -11.11
CA LEU A 35 -4.25 -0.89 -11.88
C LEU A 35 -3.41 -1.68 -12.88
N ARG A 36 -2.91 -0.98 -13.91
CA ARG A 36 -1.92 -1.51 -14.85
C ARG A 36 -0.57 -0.87 -14.50
N ILE A 37 0.36 -1.66 -13.98
CA ILE A 37 1.63 -1.16 -13.43
C ILE A 37 2.79 -1.67 -14.27
N LEU A 38 3.61 -0.74 -14.77
CA LEU A 38 4.91 -1.05 -15.37
C LEU A 38 5.99 -0.99 -14.29
N ILE A 39 6.72 -2.09 -14.11
CA ILE A 39 7.86 -2.17 -13.20
C ILE A 39 9.13 -2.32 -14.04
N LEU A 40 10.02 -1.34 -13.93
CA LEU A 40 11.35 -1.42 -14.54
C LEU A 40 12.25 -2.27 -13.64
N GLY A 41 12.67 -3.44 -14.11
CA GLY A 41 13.32 -4.47 -13.32
C GLY A 41 12.32 -5.45 -12.72
N GLY A 42 12.22 -5.46 -11.39
CA GLY A 42 11.29 -6.33 -10.65
C GLY A 42 11.81 -7.73 -10.29
N THR A 43 12.99 -8.11 -10.76
CA THR A 43 13.65 -9.41 -10.44
C THR A 43 14.90 -9.27 -9.55
N GLY A 44 15.20 -8.05 -9.09
CA GLY A 44 16.28 -7.76 -8.14
C GLY A 44 15.95 -8.17 -6.70
N PHE A 45 16.68 -7.65 -5.71
CA PHE A 45 16.47 -8.06 -4.29
C PHE A 45 15.05 -7.76 -3.78
N THR A 46 14.58 -6.53 -3.92
CA THR A 46 13.24 -6.12 -3.45
C THR A 46 12.12 -6.39 -4.47
N GLY A 47 12.49 -6.60 -5.73
CA GLY A 47 11.55 -6.68 -6.86
C GLY A 47 10.49 -7.76 -6.69
N PRO A 48 10.85 -9.03 -6.41
CA PRO A 48 9.88 -10.11 -6.27
C PRO A 48 8.86 -9.86 -5.16
N HIS A 49 9.24 -9.19 -4.08
CA HIS A 49 8.34 -8.83 -2.99
C HIS A 49 7.31 -7.78 -3.45
N GLN A 50 7.74 -6.78 -4.21
CA GLN A 50 6.86 -5.75 -4.76
C GLN A 50 5.88 -6.34 -5.79
N VAL A 51 6.37 -7.21 -6.68
CA VAL A 51 5.54 -7.91 -7.69
C VAL A 51 4.48 -8.77 -7.00
N ARG A 52 4.87 -9.62 -6.03
CA ARG A 52 3.92 -10.46 -5.29
C ARG A 52 2.87 -9.65 -4.55
N TYR A 53 3.27 -8.54 -3.93
CA TYR A 53 2.34 -7.65 -3.24
C TYR A 53 1.36 -6.98 -4.20
N ALA A 54 1.82 -6.52 -5.36
CA ALA A 54 0.93 -5.90 -6.34
C ALA A 54 -0.03 -6.92 -6.97
N LEU A 55 0.42 -8.15 -7.22
CA LEU A 55 -0.44 -9.25 -7.68
C LEU A 55 -1.50 -9.62 -6.62
N SER A 56 -1.14 -9.70 -5.34
CA SER A 56 -2.10 -10.03 -4.27
C SER A 56 -3.17 -8.97 -4.09
N ARG A 57 -2.90 -7.74 -4.54
CA ARG A 57 -3.86 -6.63 -4.61
C ARG A 57 -4.70 -6.62 -5.90
N GLY A 58 -4.49 -7.59 -6.79
CA GLY A 58 -5.23 -7.75 -8.05
C GLY A 58 -4.79 -6.79 -9.15
N HIS A 59 -3.57 -6.23 -9.08
CA HIS A 59 -3.06 -5.37 -10.15
C HIS A 59 -2.51 -6.18 -11.33
N HIS A 60 -2.62 -5.63 -12.54
CA HIS A 60 -2.03 -6.18 -13.75
C HIS A 60 -0.62 -5.63 -13.92
N LEU A 61 0.36 -6.51 -14.09
CA LEU A 61 1.78 -6.11 -14.09
C LEU A 61 2.44 -6.35 -15.45
N THR A 62 3.28 -5.40 -15.83
CA THR A 62 4.27 -5.56 -16.90
C THR A 62 5.66 -5.30 -16.30
N LEU A 63 6.58 -6.26 -16.45
CA LEU A 63 7.97 -6.14 -16.02
C LEU A 63 8.83 -5.84 -17.25
N PHE A 64 9.65 -4.80 -17.22
CA PHE A 64 10.67 -4.55 -18.25
C PHE A 64 12.05 -4.72 -17.64
N ASN A 65 12.76 -5.80 -17.99
CA ASN A 65 14.06 -6.12 -17.39
C ASN A 65 15.02 -6.78 -18.40
N ARG A 66 16.27 -7.05 -17.97
CA ARG A 66 17.32 -7.60 -18.85
C ARG A 66 17.28 -9.14 -19.03
N GLY A 67 16.25 -9.82 -18.52
CA GLY A 67 16.11 -11.28 -18.62
C GLY A 67 17.13 -12.10 -17.83
N ARG A 68 17.98 -11.47 -17.00
CA ARG A 68 19.10 -12.17 -16.30
C ARG A 68 18.66 -13.09 -15.15
N ARG A 69 17.45 -12.90 -14.66
CA ARG A 69 16.91 -13.54 -13.44
C ARG A 69 15.45 -13.93 -13.70
N PRO A 70 15.20 -15.03 -14.43
CA PRO A 70 13.83 -15.51 -14.64
C PRO A 70 13.20 -15.88 -13.30
N GLN A 71 11.91 -15.60 -13.16
CA GLN A 71 11.18 -15.80 -11.92
C GLN A 71 9.77 -16.32 -12.22
N ASP A 72 9.36 -17.36 -11.51
CA ASP A 72 8.00 -17.83 -11.57
C ASP A 72 7.10 -16.93 -10.70
N TRP A 73 6.02 -16.43 -11.30
CA TRP A 73 5.05 -15.56 -10.66
C TRP A 73 3.76 -16.31 -10.33
N PRO A 74 3.11 -16.00 -9.20
CA PRO A 74 1.86 -16.65 -8.78
C PRO A 74 0.63 -16.18 -9.59
N GLY A 75 0.79 -15.31 -10.60
CA GLY A 75 -0.29 -14.74 -11.37
C GLY A 75 0.20 -14.21 -12.73
N GLU A 76 -0.71 -13.61 -13.49
CA GLU A 76 -0.40 -13.10 -14.83
C GLU A 76 0.53 -11.88 -14.75
N VAL A 77 1.75 -12.04 -15.26
CA VAL A 77 2.76 -11.00 -15.38
C VAL A 77 3.33 -11.03 -16.78
N VAL A 78 3.26 -9.89 -17.48
CA VAL A 78 3.88 -9.75 -18.79
C VAL A 78 5.33 -9.36 -18.60
N GLU A 79 6.27 -10.18 -19.05
CA GLU A 79 7.70 -9.84 -19.03
C GLU A 79 8.17 -9.39 -20.42
N LEU A 80 8.76 -8.20 -20.46
CA LEU A 80 9.42 -7.63 -21.63
C LEU A 80 10.93 -7.60 -21.36
N THR A 81 11.68 -8.30 -22.21
CA THR A 81 13.14 -8.25 -22.14
C THR A 81 13.65 -7.07 -22.95
N GLY A 82 14.51 -6.26 -22.35
CA GLY A 82 15.24 -5.22 -23.06
C GLY A 82 16.51 -4.82 -22.33
N ASP A 83 17.47 -4.33 -23.10
CA ASP A 83 18.68 -3.69 -22.60
C ASP A 83 18.65 -2.23 -23.08
N ARG A 84 19.11 -1.32 -22.22
CA ARG A 84 19.15 0.11 -22.55
C ARG A 84 20.24 0.39 -23.58
#